data_AF-A0A2S5LID1-F1
#
_entry.id   AF-A0A2S5LID1-F1
#
_cell.length_a   1.000
_cell.length_b   1.000
_cell.length_c   1.000
_cell.angle_alpha   90.00
_cell.angle_beta   90.00
_cell.angle_gamma   90.00
#
_symmetry.space_group_name_H-M   'P 1'
#
loop_
_entity.id
_entity.type
_entity.pdbx_description
1 polymer ?
#
loop_
_entity_poly.entity_id
_entity_poly.type
_entity_poly.pdbx_seq_one_letter_code
_entity_poly.pdbx_strand_id
1 'polypeptide(L)'
;MTAQFTDRFAEAFKYAAQEHRYQLRKGTSIPYISHLMSVSALIWENGGDEDQAIAGLLHDVIEDAEPPSAVTRIRQEILDKFGKRVLDLVEGCTDGEQ
;
A
#
# COMPACT_ATOMS: atom_id res chain seq x y z
N MET A 1 22.62 -8.54 -1.19
CA MET A 1 21.37 -8.95 -1.88
C MET A 1 20.93 -7.76 -2.71
N THR A 2 20.77 -7.93 -4.02
CA THR A 2 20.21 -6.90 -4.89
C THR A 2 18.72 -6.77 -4.62
N ALA A 3 18.23 -5.54 -4.43
CA ALA A 3 16.81 -5.24 -4.47
C ALA A 3 16.23 -5.84 -5.76
N GLN A 4 15.29 -6.78 -5.61
CA GLN A 4 14.68 -7.47 -6.74
C GLN A 4 13.24 -6.98 -6.86
N PHE A 5 12.94 -6.39 -8.01
CA PHE A 5 11.59 -6.07 -8.42
C PHE A 5 11.01 -7.31 -9.15
N THR A 6 9.88 -7.80 -8.68
CA THR A 6 9.13 -8.90 -9.30
C THR A 6 7.72 -8.45 -9.68
N ASP A 7 6.95 -9.35 -10.30
CA ASP A 7 5.55 -9.10 -10.65
C ASP A 7 4.68 -8.77 -9.43
N ARG A 8 5.09 -9.19 -8.21
CA ARG A 8 4.38 -8.86 -6.96
C ARG A 8 4.25 -7.35 -6.76
N PHE A 9 5.30 -6.58 -7.05
CA PHE A 9 5.25 -5.13 -6.91
C PHE A 9 4.33 -4.49 -7.94
N ALA A 10 4.35 -4.98 -9.19
CA ALA A 10 3.44 -4.50 -10.23
C ALA A 10 1.97 -4.78 -9.88
N GLU A 11 1.68 -5.95 -9.29
CA GLU A 11 0.36 -6.29 -8.78
C GLU A 11 -0.07 -5.39 -7.61
N ALA A 12 0.83 -5.11 -6.67
CA ALA A 12 0.57 -4.19 -5.56
C ALA A 12 0.27 -2.77 -6.05
N PHE A 13 1.04 -2.27 -7.02
CA PHE A 13 0.78 -0.97 -7.63
C PHE A 13 -0.61 -0.90 -8.28
N LYS A 14 -0.97 -1.94 -9.05
CA LYS A 14 -2.30 -2.03 -9.66
C LYS A 14 -3.40 -2.06 -8.61
N TYR A 15 -3.21 -2.81 -7.53
CA TYR A 15 -4.17 -2.90 -6.44
C TYR A 15 -4.35 -1.55 -5.73
N ALA A 16 -3.26 -0.88 -5.35
CA ALA A 16 -3.29 0.46 -4.77
C ALA A 16 -4.03 1.47 -5.68
N ALA A 17 -3.75 1.44 -6.98
CA ALA A 17 -4.41 2.30 -7.96
C ALA A 17 -5.91 1.97 -8.14
N GLN A 18 -6.34 0.75 -7.82
CA GLN A 18 -7.75 0.36 -7.84
C GLN A 18 -8.48 0.86 -6.60
N GLU A 19 -7.94 0.62 -5.41
CA GLU A 19 -8.56 1.05 -4.14
C GLU A 19 -8.63 2.58 -4.03
N HIS A 20 -7.59 3.30 -4.47
CA HIS A 20 -7.53 4.76 -4.41
C HIS A 20 -7.91 5.47 -5.73
N ARG A 21 -8.59 4.79 -6.67
CA ARG A 21 -8.81 5.26 -8.06
C ARG A 21 -9.38 6.68 -8.15
N TYR A 22 -10.28 7.04 -7.25
CA TYR A 22 -10.98 8.32 -7.26
C TYR A 22 -10.53 9.27 -6.13
N GLN A 23 -9.57 8.86 -5.32
CA GLN A 23 -9.09 9.67 -4.22
C GLN A 23 -8.10 10.73 -4.70
N LEU A 24 -8.25 11.92 -4.13
CA LEU A 24 -7.35 13.06 -4.34
C LEU A 24 -6.63 13.38 -3.04
N ARG A 25 -5.41 13.92 -3.15
CA ARG A 25 -4.73 14.48 -1.97
C ARG A 25 -5.52 15.66 -1.41
N LYS A 26 -5.70 15.68 -0.10
CA LYS A 26 -6.52 16.66 0.63
C LYS A 26 -6.22 18.10 0.20
N GLY A 27 -7.26 18.81 -0.23
CA GLY A 27 -7.17 20.21 -0.65
C GLY A 27 -6.49 20.45 -2.00
N THR A 28 -6.31 19.41 -2.82
CA THR A 28 -5.67 19.51 -4.15
C THR A 28 -6.45 18.76 -5.23
N SER A 29 -6.03 18.90 -6.49
CA SER A 29 -6.50 18.09 -7.62
C SER A 29 -5.55 16.94 -7.98
N ILE A 30 -4.59 16.62 -7.11
CA ILE A 30 -3.55 15.63 -7.39
C ILE A 30 -4.09 14.23 -7.01
N PRO A 31 -4.06 13.25 -7.92
CA PRO A 31 -4.46 11.87 -7.62
C PRO A 31 -3.66 11.27 -6.44
N TYR A 32 -4.34 10.59 -5.52
CA TYR A 32 -3.72 10.09 -4.29
C TYR A 32 -2.61 9.06 -4.55
N ILE A 33 -2.70 8.29 -5.63
CA ILE A 33 -1.65 7.35 -6.05
C ILE A 33 -0.25 7.98 -6.15
N SER A 34 -0.14 9.30 -6.40
CA SER A 34 1.16 9.99 -6.42
C SER A 34 1.86 9.97 -5.06
N HIS A 35 1.10 10.04 -3.96
CA HIS A 35 1.62 9.93 -2.59
C HIS A 35 2.17 8.51 -2.35
N LEU A 36 1.38 7.49 -2.65
CA LEU A 36 1.76 6.08 -2.46
C LEU A 36 3.03 5.71 -3.24
N MET A 37 3.13 6.18 -4.50
CA MET A 37 4.34 6.00 -5.31
C MET A 37 5.55 6.70 -4.69
N SER A 38 5.37 7.91 -4.14
CA SER A 38 6.46 8.67 -3.52
C SER A 38 6.99 7.97 -2.27
N VAL A 39 6.10 7.46 -1.42
CA VAL A 39 6.48 6.68 -0.22
C VAL A 39 7.24 5.41 -0.61
N SER A 40 6.74 4.66 -1.59
CA SER A 40 7.40 3.45 -2.08
C SER A 40 8.78 3.72 -2.68
N ALA A 41 8.92 4.80 -3.45
CA ALA A 41 10.21 5.23 -3.99
C ALA A 41 11.24 5.53 -2.88
N LEU A 42 10.82 6.24 -1.82
CA LEU A 42 11.69 6.51 -0.67
C LEU A 42 12.19 5.22 -0.01
N ILE A 43 11.36 4.19 0.11
CA ILE A 43 11.76 2.91 0.69
C ILE A 43 12.87 2.26 -0.15
N TRP A 44 12.71 2.23 -1.48
CA TRP A 44 13.75 1.71 -2.38
C TRP A 44 15.05 2.51 -2.30
N GLU A 45 14.96 3.83 -2.30
CA GLU A 45 16.12 4.73 -2.23
C GLU A 45 16.89 4.61 -0.90
N ASN A 46 16.23 4.16 0.16
CA ASN A 46 16.82 3.94 1.48
C ASN A 46 17.18 2.46 1.76
N GLY A 47 17.21 1.61 0.73
CA GLY A 47 17.69 0.23 0.83
C GLY A 47 16.68 -0.77 1.40
N GLY A 48 15.39 -0.42 1.38
CA GLY A 48 14.32 -1.35 1.73
C GLY A 48 14.16 -2.49 0.72
N ASP A 49 13.51 -3.57 1.15
CA ASP A 49 13.18 -4.71 0.31
C ASP A 49 11.79 -4.63 -0.34
N GLU A 50 11.48 -5.61 -1.19
CA GLU A 50 10.23 -5.63 -1.96
C GLU A 50 8.97 -5.63 -1.09
N ASP A 51 8.94 -6.37 0.03
CA ASP A 51 7.75 -6.38 0.88
C ASP A 51 7.58 -5.02 1.58
N GLN A 52 8.67 -4.37 1.97
CA GLN A 52 8.61 -3.03 2.53
C GLN A 52 8.10 -2.03 1.49
N ALA A 53 8.59 -2.11 0.25
CA ALA A 53 8.16 -1.21 -0.81
C ALA A 53 6.70 -1.46 -1.25
N ILE A 54 6.24 -2.71 -1.23
CA ILE A 54 4.82 -3.10 -1.38
C ILE A 54 4.01 -2.52 -0.22
N ALA A 55 4.44 -2.70 1.03
CA ALA A 55 3.74 -2.14 2.19
C ALA A 55 3.63 -0.62 2.09
N GLY A 56 4.67 0.07 1.63
CA GLY A 56 4.62 1.51 1.36
C GLY A 56 3.59 1.91 0.29
N LEU A 57 3.38 1.10 -0.75
CA LEU A 57 2.30 1.32 -1.72
C LEU A 57 0.91 1.11 -1.12
N LEU A 58 0.80 0.21 -0.15
CA LEU A 58 -0.46 -0.26 0.41
C LEU A 58 -0.81 0.38 1.76
N HIS A 59 0.05 1.21 2.36
CA HIS A 59 -0.07 1.60 3.76
C HIS A 59 -1.44 2.22 4.13
N ASP A 60 -2.03 3.00 3.21
CA ASP A 60 -3.31 3.68 3.44
C ASP A 60 -4.54 2.86 2.99
N VAL A 61 -4.39 1.70 2.33
CA VAL A 61 -5.55 0.99 1.75
C VAL A 61 -6.51 0.46 2.81
N ILE A 62 -6.02 0.18 4.03
CA ILE A 62 -6.85 -0.23 5.16
C ILE A 62 -7.46 0.98 5.86
N GLU A 63 -6.68 2.04 6.06
CA GLU A 63 -7.11 3.26 6.76
C GLU A 63 -8.21 4.01 5.99
N ASP A 64 -7.98 4.19 4.69
CA ASP A 64 -8.88 4.92 3.79
C ASP A 64 -9.97 4.02 3.17
N ALA A 65 -10.16 2.81 3.71
CA ALA A 65 -11.12 1.86 3.18
C ALA A 65 -12.57 2.39 3.24
N GLU A 66 -13.17 2.60 2.06
CA GLU A 66 -14.56 3.02 1.94
C GLU A 66 -15.38 2.03 1.09
N PRO A 67 -16.50 1.47 1.61
CA PRO A 67 -17.01 1.63 2.98
C PRO A 67 -16.14 0.91 4.04
N PRO A 68 -16.27 1.23 5.33
CA PRO A 68 -15.51 0.56 6.41
C PRO A 68 -15.69 -0.97 6.45
N SER A 69 -16.78 -1.50 5.90
CA SER A 69 -16.98 -2.95 5.77
C SER A 69 -16.01 -3.62 4.78
N ALA A 70 -15.31 -2.85 3.94
CA ALA A 70 -14.29 -3.35 3.02
C ALA A 70 -12.99 -3.77 3.74
N VAL A 71 -12.74 -3.27 4.96
CA VAL A 71 -11.50 -3.53 5.72
C VAL A 71 -11.18 -5.02 5.84
N THR A 72 -12.16 -5.86 6.18
CA THR A 72 -11.94 -7.31 6.31
C THR A 72 -11.55 -7.95 4.97
N ARG A 73 -12.19 -7.52 3.87
CA ARG A 73 -11.85 -7.97 2.52
C ARG A 73 -10.42 -7.58 2.16
N ILE A 74 -10.08 -6.30 2.36
CA ILE A 74 -8.77 -5.73 2.02
C ILE A 74 -7.65 -6.44 2.79
N ARG A 75 -7.81 -6.67 4.10
CA ARG A 75 -6.85 -7.45 4.90
C ARG A 75 -6.61 -8.84 4.32
N GLN A 76 -7.69 -9.55 3.97
CA GLN A 76 -7.60 -10.89 3.38
C GLN A 76 -6.93 -10.85 2.00
N GLU A 77 -7.28 -9.88 1.15
CA GLU A 77 -6.67 -9.71 -0.17
C GLU A 77 -5.17 -9.43 -0.07
N ILE A 78 -4.73 -8.62 0.90
CA ILE A 78 -3.31 -8.37 1.14
C ILE A 78 -2.61 -9.65 1.62
N LEU A 79 -3.20 -10.37 2.56
CA LEU A 79 -2.65 -11.63 3.06
C LEU A 79 -2.46 -12.66 1.93
N ASP A 80 -3.47 -12.82 1.08
CA ASP A 80 -3.48 -13.84 0.02
C ASP A 80 -2.54 -13.49 -1.14
N LYS A 81 -2.45 -12.21 -1.51
CA LYS A 81 -1.67 -11.75 -2.68
C LYS A 81 -0.22 -11.43 -2.34
N PHE A 82 0.01 -10.82 -1.18
CA PHE A 82 1.30 -10.23 -0.84
C PHE A 82 1.94 -10.88 0.38
N GLY A 83 1.20 -11.69 1.14
CA GLY A 83 1.70 -12.49 2.23
C GLY A 83 1.66 -11.77 3.58
N LYS A 84 1.88 -12.56 4.64
CA LYS A 84 1.72 -12.13 6.03
C LYS A 84 2.62 -10.95 6.42
N ARG A 85 3.88 -10.94 5.96
CA ARG A 85 4.83 -9.86 6.28
C ARG A 85 4.38 -8.50 5.74
N VAL A 86 3.82 -8.46 4.53
CA VAL A 86 3.27 -7.23 3.97
C VAL A 86 2.06 -6.77 4.79
N LEU A 87 1.14 -7.68 5.11
CA LEU A 87 -0.02 -7.35 5.94
C LEU A 87 0.41 -6.75 7.28
N ASP A 88 1.35 -7.38 7.98
CA ASP A 88 1.85 -6.89 9.28
C ASP A 88 2.43 -5.48 9.18
N LEU A 89 3.16 -5.17 8.09
CA LEU A 89 3.72 -3.84 7.86
C LEU A 89 2.62 -2.80 7.57
N VAL A 90 1.63 -3.15 6.74
CA VAL A 90 0.51 -2.26 6.41
C VAL A 90 -0.32 -1.97 7.65
N GLU A 91 -0.63 -2.99 8.46
CA GLU A 91 -1.37 -2.80 9.71
C GLU A 91 -0.58 -1.98 10.73
N GLY A 92 0.75 -2.13 10.77
CA GLY A 92 1.62 -1.29 11.60
C GLY A 92 1.70 0.17 11.16
N CYS A 93 1.28 0.50 9.93
CA CYS A 93 1.20 1.86 9.40
C CYS A 93 -0.21 2.44 9.38
N THR A 94 -1.23 1.62 9.58
CA THR A 94 -2.63 2.06 9.67
C THR A 94 -2.88 2.61 11.06
N ASP A 95 -3.38 3.84 11.19
CA ASP A 95 -3.80 4.38 12.48
C ASP A 95 -5.07 3.66 12.97
N GLY A 96 -4.88 2.53 13.64
CA GLY A 96 -5.93 1.59 14.01
C GLY A 96 -5.83 1.09 15.45
N GLU A 97 -5.49 1.97 16.39
CA GLU A 97 -5.76 1.92 17.85
C GLU A 97 -4.90 2.98 18.58
N GLN A 98 -5.46 4.17 18.81
CA GLN A 98 -5.08 5.06 19.94
C GLN A 98 -6.32 5.34 20.79
#